data_AF-A0A0C2GNG7-F1
#
_entry.id   AF-A0A0C2GNG7-F1
#
_cell.length_a   1.000
_cell.length_b   1.000
_cell.length_c   1.000
_cell.angle_alpha   90.00
_cell.angle_beta   90.00
_cell.angle_gamma   90.00
#
_symmetry.space_group_name_H-M   'P 1'
#
loop_
_entity.id
_entity.type
_entity.pdbx_description
1 polymer ?
#
loop_
_entity_poly.entity_id
_entity_poly.type
_entity_poly.pdbx_seq_one_letter_code
_entity_poly.pdbx_strand_id
1 'polypeptide(L)'
;MINSNRFFYEGEMKVKDIYGAESVQTEYARKTLAALWEGLCKLADADEDQLISIDEWINLLRKAQEKKEQKWFDEYERFMFKLFDVSCE
;
A
#
# COMPACT_ATOMS: atom_id res chain seq x y z
N MET A 1 -14.65 5.72 10.01
CA MET A 1 -13.81 5.83 8.80
C MET A 1 -12.36 5.63 9.21
N ILE A 2 -11.77 4.48 8.88
CA ILE A 2 -10.31 4.41 8.80
C ILE A 2 -10.00 5.18 7.52
N ASN A 3 -9.38 6.35 7.64
CA ASN A 3 -8.92 7.08 6.46
C ASN A 3 -7.76 6.27 5.89
N SER A 4 -8.04 5.36 4.96
CA SER A 4 -7.05 4.57 4.21
C SER A 4 -5.99 5.49 3.58
N ASN A 5 -6.41 6.69 3.18
CA ASN A 5 -5.54 7.80 2.75
C ASN A 5 -4.46 8.15 3.80
N ARG A 6 -4.79 8.16 5.10
CA ARG A 6 -3.87 8.51 6.17
C ARG A 6 -2.71 7.53 6.32
N PHE A 7 -2.95 6.23 6.15
CA PHE A 7 -1.88 5.22 6.21
C PHE A 7 -0.86 5.40 5.08
N PHE A 8 -1.32 5.74 3.88
CA PHE A 8 -0.44 5.98 2.72
C PHE A 8 0.33 7.30 2.84
N TYR A 9 -0.32 8.37 3.30
CA TYR A 9 0.34 9.65 3.59
C TYR A 9 1.38 9.54 4.71
N GLU A 10 1.10 8.78 5.78
CA GLU A 10 2.07 8.54 6.85
C GLU A 10 3.27 7.70 6.37
N GLY A 11 3.03 6.76 5.44
CA GLY A 11 4.09 6.02 4.74
C GLY A 11 5.00 6.94 3.92
N GLU A 12 4.44 7.79 3.06
CA GLU A 12 5.23 8.75 2.26
C GLU A 12 6.03 9.73 3.14
N MET A 13 5.45 10.18 4.26
CA MET A 13 6.10 11.13 5.17
C MET A 13 7.29 10.49 5.87
N LYS A 14 7.15 9.25 6.37
CA LYS A 14 8.28 8.53 7.00
C LYS A 14 9.40 8.25 6.02
N VAL A 15 9.10 7.92 4.76
CA VAL A 15 10.13 7.72 3.73
C VAL A 15 10.88 9.02 3.46
N LYS A 16 10.18 10.16 3.36
CA LYS A 16 10.81 11.48 3.24
C LYS A 16 11.69 11.82 4.45
N ASP A 17 11.25 11.49 5.66
CA ASP A 17 12.01 11.74 6.88
C ASP A 17 13.27 10.88 6.99
N ILE A 18 13.26 9.65 6.46
CA ILE A 18 14.39 8.72 6.52
C ILE A 18 15.42 9.00 5.41
N TYR A 19 14.97 9.25 4.19
CA TYR A 19 15.87 9.32 3.02
C TYR A 19 16.02 10.74 2.43
N GLY A 20 15.21 11.71 2.85
CA GLY A 20 15.16 13.05 2.27
C GLY A 20 14.19 13.15 1.08
N ALA A 21 13.62 14.34 0.89
CA ALA A 21 12.49 14.57 -0.03
C ALA A 21 12.78 14.30 -1.52
N GLU A 22 14.06 14.27 -1.92
CA GLU A 22 14.49 14.06 -3.32
C GLU A 22 15.40 12.84 -3.51
N SER A 23 15.40 11.89 -2.56
CA SER A 23 16.18 10.67 -2.75
C SER A 23 15.54 9.74 -3.78
N VAL A 24 16.38 8.92 -4.42
CA VAL A 24 15.94 7.85 -5.34
C VAL A 24 14.97 6.89 -4.63
N GLN A 25 15.18 6.67 -3.33
CA GLN A 25 14.35 5.86 -2.46
C GLN A 25 12.96 6.48 -2.27
N THR A 26 12.85 7.80 -2.13
CA THR A 26 11.58 8.53 -2.03
C THR A 26 10.78 8.45 -3.33
N GLU A 27 11.43 8.58 -4.48
CA GLU A 27 10.75 8.45 -5.78
C GLU A 27 10.31 6.99 -6.06
N TYR A 28 11.15 6.02 -5.74
CA TYR A 28 10.82 4.59 -5.81
C TYR A 28 9.61 4.26 -4.94
N ALA A 29 9.64 4.68 -3.68
CA ALA A 29 8.56 4.45 -2.73
C ALA A 29 7.22 5.04 -3.22
N ARG A 30 7.24 6.29 -3.70
CA ARG A 30 6.03 6.94 -4.23
C ARG A 30 5.46 6.19 -5.43
N LYS A 31 6.28 5.83 -6.41
CA LYS A 31 5.81 5.11 -7.61
C LYS A 31 5.24 3.73 -7.25
N THR A 32 5.91 3.01 -6.36
CA THR A 32 5.46 1.66 -5.98
C THR A 32 4.24 1.70 -5.06
N LEU A 33 4.15 2.66 -4.13
CA LEU A 33 2.94 2.89 -3.32
C LEU A 33 1.73 3.24 -4.19
N ALA A 34 1.89 4.11 -5.19
CA ALA A 34 0.82 4.45 -6.11
C ALA A 34 0.33 3.22 -6.89
N ALA A 35 1.24 2.40 -7.41
CA ALA A 35 0.88 1.16 -8.11
C ALA A 35 0.17 0.14 -7.20
N LEU A 36 0.61 0.02 -5.94
CA LEU A 36 -0.04 -0.83 -4.94
C LEU A 36 -1.43 -0.32 -4.57
N TRP A 37 -1.60 1.00 -4.44
CA TRP A 37 -2.89 1.63 -4.18
C TRP A 37 -3.87 1.39 -5.33
N GLU A 38 -3.46 1.62 -6.57
CA GLU A 38 -4.29 1.31 -7.74
C GLU A 38 -4.67 -0.18 -7.81
N GLY A 39 -3.72 -1.06 -7.46
CA GLY A 39 -3.98 -2.50 -7.36
C GLY A 39 -5.01 -2.83 -6.29
N LEU A 40 -4.99 -2.13 -5.17
CA LEU A 40 -5.95 -2.30 -4.07
C LEU A 40 -7.34 -1.82 -4.46
N CYS A 41 -7.45 -0.63 -5.06
CA CYS A 41 -8.73 -0.11 -5.54
C CYS A 41 -9.38 -1.10 -6.51
N LYS A 42 -8.64 -1.62 -7.49
CA LYS A 42 -9.16 -2.64 -8.42
C LYS A 42 -9.70 -3.91 -7.76
N LEU A 43 -9.26 -4.23 -6.53
CA LEU A 43 -9.68 -5.42 -5.80
C LEU A 43 -10.82 -5.16 -4.81
N ALA A 44 -10.89 -3.96 -4.25
CA ALA A 44 -11.69 -3.66 -3.07
C ALA A 44 -12.61 -2.45 -3.19
N ASP A 45 -12.27 -1.45 -4.02
CA ASP A 45 -13.09 -0.26 -4.29
C ASP A 45 -14.26 -0.68 -5.18
N ALA A 46 -15.40 -0.96 -4.56
CA ALA A 46 -16.58 -1.50 -5.21
C ALA A 46 -17.53 -0.41 -5.70
N ASP A 47 -17.47 0.78 -5.09
CA ASP A 47 -18.25 1.95 -5.51
C ASP A 47 -17.48 2.92 -6.43
N GLU A 48 -16.22 2.59 -6.74
CA GLU A 48 -15.32 3.29 -7.66
C GLU A 48 -15.02 4.73 -7.21
N ASP A 49 -15.08 5.00 -5.90
CA ASP A 49 -14.86 6.32 -5.32
C ASP A 49 -13.37 6.64 -5.06
N GLN A 50 -12.47 5.70 -5.40
CA GLN A 50 -11.02 5.76 -5.16
C GLN A 50 -10.64 5.80 -3.68
N LEU A 51 -11.54 5.39 -2.80
CA LEU A 51 -11.34 5.16 -1.38
C LEU A 51 -11.64 3.70 -1.08
N ILE A 52 -11.12 3.24 0.06
CA ILE A 52 -11.46 1.92 0.59
C ILE A 52 -12.15 2.14 1.91
N SER A 53 -13.45 1.90 1.94
CA SER A 53 -14.26 1.88 3.15
C SER A 53 -13.91 0.67 4.03
N ILE A 54 -14.37 0.69 5.27
CA ILE A 54 -14.15 -0.42 6.21
C ILE A 54 -14.86 -1.69 5.71
N ASP A 55 -16.05 -1.56 5.16
CA ASP A 55 -16.84 -2.68 4.68
C ASP A 55 -16.21 -3.34 3.45
N GLU A 56 -15.67 -2.54 2.54
CA GLU A 56 -14.88 -3.01 1.39
C GLU A 56 -13.62 -3.74 1.82
N TRP A 57 -12.91 -3.19 2.82
CA TRP A 57 -11.75 -3.83 3.39
C TRP A 57 -12.08 -5.18 4.04
N ILE A 58 -13.17 -5.25 4.83
CA ILE A 58 -13.65 -6.50 5.43
C ILE A 58 -14.02 -7.52 4.34
N ASN A 59 -14.72 -7.08 3.30
CA ASN A 59 -15.11 -7.94 2.18
C ASN A 59 -13.89 -8.45 1.40
N LEU A 60 -12.88 -7.63 1.19
CA LEU A 60 -11.61 -8.04 0.60
C LEU A 60 -10.94 -9.12 1.45
N LEU A 61 -10.80 -8.91 2.75
CA LEU A 61 -10.15 -9.88 3.66
C LEU A 61 -10.89 -11.22 3.70
N ARG A 62 -12.23 -11.19 3.73
CA ARG A 62 -13.06 -12.41 3.67
C ARG A 62 -12.82 -13.16 2.36
N LYS A 63 -12.84 -12.47 1.22
CA LYS A 63 -12.56 -13.07 -0.10
C LYS A 63 -11.14 -13.64 -0.16
N ALA A 64 -10.14 -12.93 0.36
CA ALA A 64 -8.75 -13.38 0.37
C ALA A 64 -8.57 -14.65 1.21
N GLN A 65 -9.26 -14.75 2.35
CA GLN A 65 -9.28 -15.95 3.18
C GLN A 65 -9.94 -17.14 2.48
N GLU A 66 -11.07 -16.92 1.80
CA GLU A 66 -11.83 -17.96 1.11
C GLU A 66 -11.12 -18.47 -0.15
N LYS A 67 -10.54 -17.56 -0.95
CA LYS A 67 -9.89 -17.88 -2.23
C LYS A 67 -8.40 -18.21 -2.11
N LYS A 68 -7.80 -18.06 -0.92
CA LYS A 68 -6.34 -18.07 -0.70
C LYS A 68 -5.61 -17.10 -1.63
N GLU A 69 -6.27 -16.00 -2.00
CA GLU A 69 -5.74 -15.04 -2.96
C GLU A 69 -4.85 -14.04 -2.21
N GLN A 70 -3.56 -14.36 -2.15
CA GLN A 70 -2.58 -13.60 -1.35
C GLN A 70 -1.68 -12.68 -2.19
N LYS A 71 -1.78 -12.73 -3.53
CA LYS A 71 -0.81 -12.08 -4.42
C LYS A 71 -0.59 -10.59 -4.13
N TRP A 72 -1.66 -9.81 -3.95
CA TRP A 72 -1.54 -8.39 -3.64
C TRP A 72 -0.92 -8.16 -2.25
N PHE A 73 -1.26 -9.01 -1.26
CA PHE A 73 -0.69 -8.95 0.08
C PHE A 73 0.81 -9.31 0.08
N ASP A 74 1.22 -10.32 -0.70
CA ASP A 74 2.62 -10.72 -0.87
C ASP A 74 3.44 -9.60 -1.55
N GLU A 75 2.85 -8.93 -2.54
CA GLU A 75 3.47 -7.78 -3.22
C GLU A 75 3.62 -6.59 -2.29
N TYR A 76 2.61 -6.31 -1.46
CA TYR A 76 2.66 -5.28 -0.42
C TYR A 76 3.72 -5.61 0.65
N GLU A 77 3.78 -6.84 1.16
CA GLU A 77 4.77 -7.28 2.14
C GLU A 77 6.19 -7.14 1.61
N ARG A 78 6.46 -7.62 0.39
CA ARG A 78 7.77 -7.48 -0.27
C ARG A 78 8.16 -6.03 -0.48
N PHE A 79 7.20 -5.17 -0.81
CA PHE A 79 7.45 -3.74 -0.94
C PHE A 79 7.84 -3.12 0.40
N MET A 80 7.06 -3.37 1.45
CA MET A 80 7.37 -2.87 2.79
C MET A 80 8.73 -3.37 3.27
N PHE A 81 9.07 -4.63 3.01
CA PHE A 81 10.39 -5.18 3.32
C PHE A 81 11.49 -4.40 2.58
N LYS A 82 11.41 -4.24 1.25
CA LYS A 82 12.40 -3.50 0.46
C LYS A 82 12.49 -2.01 0.83
N LEU A 83 11.39 -1.42 1.26
CA LEU A 83 11.33 -0.02 1.65
C LEU A 83 12.06 0.24 2.96
N PHE A 84 12.02 -0.71 3.90
CA PHE A 84 12.64 -0.59 5.23
C PHE A 84 13.96 -1.35 5.38
N ASP A 85 14.33 -2.18 4.41
CA ASP A 85 15.64 -2.81 4.33
C ASP A 85 16.71 -1.79 3.90
N VAL A 86 17.10 -0.94 4.84
CA VAL A 86 18.20 0.04 4.74
C VAL A 86 19.60 -0.61 4.72
N SER A 87 19.68 -1.95 4.78
CA SER A 87 20.95 -2.67 4.95
C SER A 87 21.53 -3.28 3.67
N CYS A 88 20.83 -3.14 2.53
CA CYS A 88 21.35 -3.59 1.24
C CYS A 88 22.52 -2.69 0.77
N GLU A 89 23.75 -3.11 1.08
CA GLU A 89 25.01 -2.68 0.43
C GLU A 89 25.02 -2.96 -1.08
#